data_AF-A0A5E4CS00-F1
#
_entry.id   AF-A0A5E4CS00-F1
#
_cell.length_a   1.000
_cell.length_b   1.000
_cell.length_c   1.000
_cell.angle_alpha   90.00
_cell.angle_beta   90.00
_cell.angle_gamma   90.00
#
_symmetry.space_group_name_H-M   'P 1'
#
loop_
_entity.id
_entity.type
_entity.pdbx_description
1 polymer ?
#
loop_
_entity_poly.entity_id
_entity_poly.type
_entity_poly.pdbx_seq_one_letter_code
_entity_poly.pdbx_strand_id
1 'polypeptide(L)'
;MEAIELYREETAKMKEHQAICKAAGKEVPLPINPILMAYGNISPSAYVLEIFKGIKSSELEESLLVLPFSYVPDILKLFNEFIQLGSDVELLCRCLFFLLRIHFGQITSNQMLVPVIEKLKETTISKVRQVQDVIGFNMAGLDYLKRECEAKSEVMFFAEATTQLEEKKRKRKKREKLILTLT
;
A
#
# COMPACT_ATOMS: atom_id res chain seq x y z
N MET A 1 -8.90 -3.64 -14.08
CA MET A 1 -10.37 -3.50 -14.20
C MET A 1 -11.06 -4.80 -13.84
N GLU A 2 -10.75 -5.92 -14.51
CA GLU A 2 -11.36 -7.24 -14.27
C GLU A 2 -11.34 -7.69 -12.80
N ALA A 3 -10.23 -7.48 -12.09
CA ALA A 3 -10.15 -7.83 -10.67
C ALA A 3 -11.18 -7.09 -9.79
N ILE A 4 -11.50 -5.84 -10.15
CA ILE A 4 -12.47 -5.02 -9.42
C ILE A 4 -13.90 -5.45 -9.77
N GLU A 5 -14.16 -5.84 -11.02
CA GLU A 5 -15.45 -6.42 -11.41
C GLU A 5 -15.69 -7.75 -10.71
N LEU A 6 -14.69 -8.64 -10.67
CA LEU A 6 -14.76 -9.87 -9.89
C LEU A 6 -15.04 -9.57 -8.42
N TYR A 7 -14.35 -8.57 -7.83
CA TYR A 7 -14.62 -8.14 -6.47
C TYR A 7 -16.08 -7.69 -6.28
N ARG A 8 -16.64 -6.89 -7.20
CA ARG A 8 -18.04 -6.45 -7.15
C ARG A 8 -19.01 -7.62 -7.19
N GLU A 9 -18.84 -8.51 -8.16
CA GLU A 9 -19.71 -9.68 -8.37
C GLU A 9 -19.68 -10.62 -7.17
N GLU A 10 -18.48 -10.98 -6.70
CA GLU A 10 -18.34 -11.93 -5.59
C GLU A 10 -18.80 -11.31 -4.26
N THR A 11 -18.56 -10.01 -4.04
CA THR A 11 -19.09 -9.31 -2.86
C THR A 11 -20.62 -9.23 -2.89
N ALA A 12 -21.23 -9.06 -4.06
CA ALA A 12 -22.69 -9.07 -4.21
C ALA A 12 -23.26 -10.47 -3.91
N LYS A 13 -22.68 -11.52 -4.51
CA LYS A 13 -23.06 -12.91 -4.24
C LYS A 13 -22.93 -13.26 -2.76
N MET A 14 -21.86 -12.85 -2.09
CA MET A 14 -21.68 -13.06 -0.65
C MET A 14 -22.76 -12.36 0.19
N LYS A 15 -23.14 -11.13 -0.16
CA LYS A 15 -24.20 -10.40 0.55
C LYS A 15 -25.56 -11.06 0.39
N GLU A 16 -25.91 -11.47 -0.82
CA GLU A 16 -27.14 -12.21 -1.11
C GLU A 16 -27.16 -13.55 -0.37
N HIS A 17 -26.05 -14.28 -0.42
CA HIS A 17 -25.88 -15.54 0.29
C HIS A 17 -26.04 -15.38 1.80
N GLN A 18 -25.45 -14.32 2.37
CA GLN A 18 -25.58 -14.01 3.79
C GLN A 18 -27.04 -13.71 4.17
N ALA A 19 -27.79 -13.02 3.31
CA ALA A 19 -29.21 -12.76 3.52
C ALA A 19 -30.05 -14.05 3.47
N ILE A 20 -29.75 -14.94 2.51
CA ILE A 20 -30.42 -16.25 2.37
C ILE A 20 -30.15 -17.13 3.60
N CYS A 21 -28.90 -17.23 4.05
CA CYS A 21 -28.55 -18.03 5.22
C CYS A 21 -29.23 -17.50 6.50
N LYS A 22 -29.30 -16.16 6.66
CA LYS A 22 -30.03 -15.54 7.77
C LYS A 22 -31.53 -15.83 7.73
N ALA A 23 -32.14 -15.82 6.55
CA ALA A 23 -33.56 -16.11 6.38
C ALA A 23 -33.87 -17.60 6.58
N ALA A 24 -32.98 -18.50 6.15
CA ALA A 24 -33.16 -19.94 6.22
C ALA A 24 -32.75 -20.57 7.57
N GLY A 25 -32.01 -19.83 8.42
CA GLY A 25 -31.49 -20.31 9.70
C GLY A 25 -30.46 -21.43 9.57
N LYS A 26 -29.91 -21.66 8.37
CA LYS A 26 -28.91 -22.70 8.06
C LYS A 26 -27.93 -22.21 7.01
N GLU A 27 -26.69 -22.71 7.09
CA GLU A 27 -25.68 -22.42 6.08
C GLU A 27 -25.98 -23.21 4.80
N VAL A 28 -26.04 -22.50 3.69
CA VAL A 28 -26.18 -23.09 2.35
C VAL A 28 -24.77 -23.10 1.72
N PRO A 29 -24.44 -24.06 0.84
CA PRO A 29 -23.16 -24.00 0.12
C PRO A 29 -23.14 -22.82 -0.87
N LEU A 30 -22.08 -22.00 -0.83
CA LEU A 30 -21.81 -20.97 -1.83
C LEU A 30 -20.73 -21.49 -2.81
N PRO A 31 -20.99 -21.54 -4.13
CA PRO A 31 -19.97 -21.89 -5.11
C PRO A 31 -18.84 -20.85 -5.09
N ILE A 32 -17.59 -21.31 -4.95
CA ILE A 32 -16.41 -20.45 -4.98
C ILE A 32 -16.03 -20.17 -6.44
N ASN A 33 -15.72 -18.92 -6.75
CA ASN A 33 -15.22 -18.54 -8.07
C ASN A 33 -13.92 -19.29 -8.42
N PRO A 34 -13.82 -19.94 -9.60
CA PRO A 34 -12.63 -20.69 -10.00
C PRO A 34 -11.33 -19.88 -9.99
N ILE A 35 -11.39 -18.57 -10.27
CA ILE A 35 -10.22 -17.69 -10.23
C ILE A 35 -9.71 -17.56 -8.80
N LEU A 36 -10.60 -17.29 -7.84
CA LEU A 36 -10.23 -17.21 -6.42
C LEU A 36 -9.72 -18.55 -5.88
N MET A 37 -10.29 -19.66 -6.37
CA MET A 37 -9.82 -21.01 -6.04
C MET A 37 -8.40 -21.26 -6.54
N ALA A 38 -8.08 -20.86 -7.77
CA ALA A 38 -6.74 -20.99 -8.33
C ALA A 38 -5.68 -20.19 -7.55
N TYR A 39 -6.08 -19.10 -6.89
CA TYR A 39 -5.23 -18.30 -6.00
C TYR A 39 -5.17 -18.83 -4.56
N GLY A 40 -5.74 -20.01 -4.28
CA GLY A 40 -5.69 -20.63 -2.96
C GLY A 40 -6.87 -20.26 -2.05
N ASN A 41 -8.06 -20.06 -2.61
CA ASN A 41 -9.29 -19.68 -1.89
C ASN A 41 -9.17 -18.35 -1.13
N ILE A 42 -8.49 -17.37 -1.73
CA ILE A 42 -8.38 -16.03 -1.16
C ILE A 42 -9.69 -15.25 -1.27
N SER A 43 -9.86 -14.23 -0.42
CA SER A 43 -11.01 -13.33 -0.51
C SER A 43 -10.97 -12.49 -1.80
N PRO A 44 -12.12 -12.01 -2.30
CA PRO A 44 -12.16 -11.13 -3.47
C PRO A 44 -11.36 -9.84 -3.26
N SER A 45 -11.35 -9.28 -2.03
CA SER A 45 -10.53 -8.12 -1.70
C SER A 45 -9.04 -8.46 -1.74
N ALA A 46 -8.63 -9.60 -1.18
CA ALA A 46 -7.23 -10.06 -1.25
C ALA A 46 -6.77 -10.29 -2.70
N TYR A 47 -7.64 -10.83 -3.57
CA TYR A 47 -7.33 -10.98 -4.99
C TYR A 47 -7.02 -9.64 -5.66
N VAL A 48 -7.80 -8.60 -5.37
CA VAL A 48 -7.50 -7.26 -5.88
C VAL A 48 -6.11 -6.80 -5.42
N LEU A 49 -5.77 -6.98 -4.14
CA LEU A 49 -4.45 -6.62 -3.62
C LEU A 49 -3.31 -7.38 -4.33
N GLU A 50 -3.47 -8.67 -4.58
CA GLU A 50 -2.48 -9.48 -5.32
C GLU A 50 -2.26 -8.96 -6.75
N ILE A 51 -3.32 -8.50 -7.43
CA ILE A 51 -3.19 -7.87 -8.74
C ILE A 51 -2.42 -6.56 -8.65
N PHE A 52 -2.67 -5.72 -7.63
CA PHE A 52 -1.89 -4.50 -7.41
C PHE A 52 -0.40 -4.78 -7.17
N LYS A 53 -0.07 -5.82 -6.40
CA LYS A 53 1.32 -6.26 -6.16
C LYS A 53 2.00 -6.79 -7.42
N GLY A 54 1.23 -7.44 -8.30
CA GLY A 54 1.74 -8.01 -9.54
C GLY A 54 2.10 -6.97 -10.61
N ILE A 55 1.63 -5.73 -10.49
CA ILE A 55 1.94 -4.66 -11.45
C ILE A 55 3.40 -4.22 -11.26
N LYS A 56 4.16 -4.14 -12.35
CA LYS A 56 5.53 -3.63 -12.31
C LYS A 56 5.54 -2.19 -11.83
N SER A 57 6.48 -1.85 -10.95
CA SER A 57 6.65 -0.51 -10.40
C SER A 57 6.80 0.60 -11.46
N SER A 58 7.36 0.27 -12.63
CA SER A 58 7.50 1.18 -13.78
C SER A 58 6.19 1.42 -14.54
N GLU A 59 5.28 0.45 -14.52
CA GLU A 59 4.02 0.46 -15.28
C GLU A 59 2.83 0.85 -14.38
N LEU A 60 3.06 1.03 -13.08
CA LEU A 60 2.00 1.24 -12.07
C LEU A 60 1.16 2.48 -12.36
N GLU A 61 1.80 3.62 -12.60
CA GLU A 61 1.09 4.89 -12.84
C GLU A 61 0.34 4.87 -14.18
N GLU A 62 0.94 4.29 -15.22
CA GLU A 62 0.30 4.13 -16.54
C GLU A 62 -0.93 3.21 -16.45
N SER A 63 -0.81 2.11 -15.69
CA SER A 63 -1.91 1.17 -15.44
C SER A 63 -3.08 1.81 -14.70
N LEU A 64 -2.80 2.73 -13.77
CA LEU A 64 -3.83 3.47 -13.04
C LEU A 64 -4.43 4.61 -13.89
N LEU A 65 -3.65 5.21 -14.78
CA LEU A 65 -4.10 6.32 -15.63
C LEU A 65 -5.21 5.90 -16.60
N VAL A 66 -5.15 4.66 -17.10
CA VAL A 66 -6.15 4.12 -18.03
C VAL A 66 -7.44 3.66 -17.34
N LEU A 67 -7.54 3.73 -16.00
CA LEU A 67 -8.73 3.32 -15.29
C LEU A 67 -9.88 4.32 -15.45
N PRO A 68 -11.08 3.87 -15.84
CA PRO A 68 -12.27 4.70 -15.78
C PRO A 68 -12.61 5.09 -14.33
N PHE A 69 -13.10 6.32 -14.13
CA PHE A 69 -13.43 6.82 -12.79
C PHE A 69 -14.48 5.97 -12.05
N SER A 70 -15.34 5.25 -12.77
CA SER A 70 -16.35 4.37 -12.17
C SER A 70 -15.78 3.30 -11.24
N TYR A 71 -14.50 2.95 -11.37
CA TYR A 71 -13.80 1.97 -10.52
C TYR A 71 -13.14 2.60 -9.29
N VAL A 72 -12.84 3.91 -9.35
CA VAL A 72 -12.06 4.62 -8.34
C VAL A 72 -12.72 4.58 -6.95
N PRO A 73 -14.05 4.77 -6.80
CA PRO A 73 -14.71 4.66 -5.49
C PRO A 73 -14.48 3.33 -4.78
N ASP A 74 -14.48 2.22 -5.51
CA ASP A 74 -14.28 0.89 -4.92
C ASP A 74 -12.81 0.65 -4.57
N ILE A 75 -11.89 1.11 -5.41
CA ILE A 75 -10.45 1.09 -5.13
C ILE A 75 -10.14 1.89 -3.86
N LEU A 76 -10.70 3.09 -3.71
CA LEU A 76 -10.48 3.93 -2.52
C LEU A 76 -10.98 3.25 -1.24
N LYS A 77 -12.13 2.56 -1.29
CA LYS A 77 -12.64 1.77 -0.15
C LYS A 77 -11.72 0.59 0.19
N LEU A 78 -11.26 -0.14 -0.83
CA LEU A 78 -10.34 -1.28 -0.66
C LEU A 78 -8.99 -0.82 -0.11
N PHE A 79 -8.45 0.30 -0.59
CA PHE A 79 -7.22 0.87 -0.04
C PHE A 79 -7.36 1.21 1.44
N ASN A 80 -8.51 1.74 1.86
CA ASN A 80 -8.75 1.99 3.27
C ASN A 80 -8.69 0.70 4.09
N GLU A 81 -9.33 -0.38 3.63
CA GLU A 81 -9.29 -1.69 4.27
C GLU A 81 -7.86 -2.24 4.38
N PHE A 82 -7.11 -2.25 3.27
CA PHE A 82 -5.75 -2.79 3.26
C PHE A 82 -4.76 -1.97 4.09
N ILE A 83 -4.83 -0.63 4.03
CA ILE A 83 -3.98 0.24 4.84
C ILE A 83 -4.32 0.07 6.32
N GLN A 84 -5.59 -0.07 6.68
CA GLN A 84 -5.99 -0.34 8.06
C GLN A 84 -5.37 -1.65 8.59
N LEU A 85 -5.34 -2.69 7.74
CA LEU A 85 -4.68 -3.97 8.02
C LEU A 85 -3.14 -3.90 7.97
N GLY A 86 -2.55 -2.81 7.48
CA GLY A 86 -1.11 -2.64 7.34
C GLY A 86 -0.49 -3.44 6.19
N SER A 87 -1.28 -3.84 5.19
CA SER A 87 -0.80 -4.57 4.02
C SER A 87 -0.22 -3.60 2.99
N ASP A 88 1.01 -3.84 2.54
CA ASP A 88 1.68 -3.13 1.43
C ASP A 88 1.50 -1.61 1.44
N VAL A 89 1.63 -1.00 2.63
CA VAL A 89 1.26 0.41 2.88
C VAL A 89 1.95 1.37 1.91
N GLU A 90 3.23 1.14 1.59
CA GLU A 90 3.98 1.98 0.64
C GLU A 90 3.40 1.95 -0.78
N LEU A 91 3.15 0.74 -1.31
CA LEU A 91 2.55 0.54 -2.64
C LEU A 91 1.18 1.19 -2.70
N LEU A 92 0.34 0.96 -1.69
CA LEU A 92 -1.01 1.51 -1.63
C LEU A 92 -1.00 3.03 -1.51
N CYS A 93 -0.08 3.62 -0.74
CA CYS A 93 0.08 5.08 -0.67
C CYS A 93 0.49 5.66 -2.02
N ARG A 94 1.41 5.02 -2.75
CA ARG A 94 1.81 5.46 -4.09
C ARG A 94 0.62 5.43 -5.06
N CYS A 95 -0.15 4.34 -5.06
CA CYS A 95 -1.36 4.22 -5.88
C CYS A 95 -2.42 5.26 -5.49
N LEU A 96 -2.65 5.42 -4.17
CA LEU A 96 -3.62 6.36 -3.62
C LEU A 96 -3.30 7.79 -4.06
N PHE A 97 -2.07 8.26 -3.84
CA PHE A 97 -1.69 9.63 -4.19
C PHE A 97 -1.76 9.88 -5.69
N PHE A 98 -1.43 8.87 -6.51
CA PHE A 98 -1.59 8.97 -7.95
C PHE A 98 -3.06 9.14 -8.35
N LEU A 99 -3.95 8.27 -7.85
CA LEU A 99 -5.40 8.33 -8.12
C LEU A 99 -6.03 9.65 -7.65
N LEU A 100 -5.67 10.11 -6.45
CA LEU A 100 -6.13 11.40 -5.92
C LEU A 100 -5.69 12.57 -6.81
N ARG A 101 -4.46 12.52 -7.33
CA ARG A 101 -3.92 13.55 -8.22
C ARG A 101 -4.65 13.60 -9.55
N ILE A 102 -4.84 12.45 -10.21
CA ILE A 102 -5.44 12.42 -11.56
C ILE A 102 -6.97 12.59 -11.56
N HIS A 103 -7.67 12.15 -10.50
CA HIS A 103 -9.13 12.25 -10.39
C HIS A 103 -9.60 13.34 -9.43
N PHE A 104 -8.74 14.31 -9.06
CA PHE A 104 -9.06 15.35 -8.07
C PHE A 104 -10.41 16.03 -8.32
N GLY A 105 -10.68 16.48 -9.54
CA GLY A 105 -11.93 17.16 -9.87
C GLY A 105 -13.16 16.27 -9.72
N GLN A 106 -13.07 14.99 -10.11
CA GLN A 106 -14.20 14.05 -10.01
C GLN A 106 -14.44 13.63 -8.55
N ILE A 107 -13.38 13.51 -7.75
CA ILE A 107 -13.47 13.17 -6.32
C ILE A 107 -14.09 14.33 -5.54
N THR A 108 -13.58 15.54 -5.74
CA THR A 108 -14.08 16.73 -5.02
C THR A 108 -15.50 17.12 -5.40
N SER A 109 -15.93 16.82 -6.64
CA SER A 109 -17.32 17.06 -7.08
C SER A 109 -18.32 16.03 -6.53
N ASN A 110 -17.86 14.91 -5.97
CA ASN A 110 -18.71 13.83 -5.49
C ASN A 110 -18.81 13.83 -3.97
N GLN A 111 -19.91 14.38 -3.44
CA GLN A 111 -20.16 14.46 -2.00
C GLN A 111 -20.16 13.09 -1.29
N MET A 112 -20.51 12.01 -2.00
CA MET A 112 -20.51 10.66 -1.43
C MET A 112 -19.10 10.13 -1.15
N LEU A 113 -18.06 10.71 -1.77
CA LEU A 113 -16.68 10.32 -1.56
C LEU A 113 -16.01 11.06 -0.40
N VAL A 114 -16.57 12.18 0.05
CA VAL A 114 -16.04 12.96 1.19
C VAL A 114 -15.77 12.08 2.42
N PRO A 115 -16.73 11.30 2.96
CA PRO A 115 -16.48 10.47 4.13
C PRO A 115 -15.45 9.35 3.87
N VAL A 116 -15.35 8.85 2.63
CA VAL A 116 -14.36 7.84 2.25
C VAL A 116 -12.95 8.44 2.28
N ILE A 117 -12.79 9.66 1.76
CA ILE A 117 -11.52 10.39 1.74
C ILE A 117 -11.08 10.80 3.14
N GLU A 118 -12.01 11.27 3.98
CA GLU A 118 -11.69 11.61 5.38
C GLU A 118 -11.18 10.39 6.14
N LYS A 119 -11.88 9.26 6.05
CA LYS A 119 -11.46 8.01 6.68
C LYS A 119 -10.11 7.51 6.13
N LEU A 120 -9.90 7.61 4.81
CA LEU A 120 -8.62 7.27 4.18
C LEU A 120 -7.48 8.13 4.70
N LYS A 121 -7.69 9.44 4.82
CA LYS A 121 -6.70 10.38 5.36
C LYS A 121 -6.30 9.98 6.77
N GLU A 122 -7.26 9.76 7.66
CA GLU A 122 -7.01 9.36 9.05
C GLU A 122 -6.23 8.04 9.13
N THR A 123 -6.73 7.02 8.41
CA THR A 123 -6.14 5.67 8.39
C THR A 123 -4.72 5.70 7.85
N THR A 124 -4.49 6.42 6.75
CA THR A 124 -3.17 6.52 6.10
C THR A 124 -2.17 7.25 7.00
N ILE A 125 -2.54 8.41 7.55
CA ILE A 125 -1.64 9.16 8.45
C ILE A 125 -1.29 8.32 9.69
N SER A 126 -2.28 7.67 10.30
CA SER A 126 -2.08 6.82 11.47
C SER A 126 -1.13 5.65 11.15
N LYS A 127 -1.39 4.92 10.05
CA LYS A 127 -0.59 3.74 9.70
C LYS A 127 0.84 4.11 9.28
N VAL A 128 1.02 5.16 8.49
CA VAL A 128 2.35 5.61 8.07
C VAL A 128 3.18 6.07 9.27
N ARG A 129 2.58 6.77 10.24
CA ARG A 129 3.26 7.10 11.51
C ARG A 129 3.67 5.86 12.27
N GLN A 130 2.78 4.88 12.41
CA GLN A 130 3.12 3.61 13.08
C GLN A 130 4.32 2.91 12.40
N VAL A 131 4.34 2.85 11.08
CA VAL A 131 5.47 2.27 10.32
C VAL A 131 6.75 3.08 10.55
N GLN A 132 6.66 4.40 10.53
CA GLN A 132 7.79 5.30 10.80
C GLN A 132 8.35 5.11 12.20
N ASP A 133 7.50 4.98 13.21
CA ASP A 133 7.91 4.80 14.61
C ASP A 133 8.64 3.47 14.81
N VAL A 134 8.15 2.39 14.21
CA VAL A 134 8.82 1.07 14.24
C VAL A 134 10.20 1.14 13.60
N ILE A 135 10.30 1.75 12.41
CA ILE A 135 11.58 1.92 11.73
C ILE A 135 12.51 2.80 12.57
N GLY A 136 12.02 3.90 13.12
CA GLY A 136 12.80 4.82 13.95
C GLY A 136 13.33 4.17 15.21
N PHE A 137 12.49 3.41 15.92
CA PHE A 137 12.87 2.67 17.11
C PHE A 137 13.92 1.60 16.79
N ASN A 138 13.69 0.79 15.75
CA ASN A 138 14.62 -0.26 15.34
C ASN A 138 15.97 0.32 14.90
N MET A 139 15.97 1.41 14.14
CA MET A 139 17.20 2.08 13.73
C MET A 139 17.99 2.61 14.92
N ALA A 140 17.32 3.27 15.89
CA ALA A 140 17.98 3.76 17.09
C ALA A 140 18.56 2.61 17.95
N GLY A 141 17.83 1.50 18.07
CA GLY A 141 18.30 0.30 18.76
C GLY A 141 19.50 -0.36 18.08
N LEU A 142 19.47 -0.48 16.75
CA LEU A 142 20.59 -1.01 15.97
C LEU A 142 21.84 -0.12 16.06
N ASP A 143 21.66 1.20 15.99
CA ASP A 143 22.76 2.16 16.15
C ASP A 143 23.38 2.08 17.55
N TYR A 144 22.58 1.89 18.59
CA TYR A 144 23.06 1.67 19.94
C TYR A 144 23.87 0.36 20.04
N LEU A 145 23.31 -0.76 19.57
CA LEU A 145 23.99 -2.06 19.59
C LEU A 145 25.30 -2.05 18.80
N LYS A 146 25.32 -1.34 17.67
CA LYS A 146 26.54 -1.15 16.88
C LYS A 146 27.64 -0.47 17.71
N ARG A 147 27.33 0.64 18.40
CA ARG A 147 28.28 1.37 19.24
C ARG A 147 28.81 0.52 20.39
N GLU A 148 27.94 -0.24 21.05
CA GLU A 148 28.33 -1.16 22.13
C GLU A 148 29.27 -2.27 21.65
N CYS A 149 29.03 -2.81 20.44
CA CYS A 149 29.91 -3.83 19.85
C CYS A 149 31.28 -3.26 19.48
N GLU A 150 31.32 -2.06 18.90
CA GLU A 150 32.57 -1.35 18.58
C GLU A 150 33.38 -1.04 19.84
N ALA A 151 32.72 -0.62 20.93
CA ALA A 151 33.37 -0.34 22.20
C ALA A 151 33.98 -1.59 22.86
N LYS A 152 33.32 -2.76 22.75
CA LYS A 152 33.78 -4.01 23.36
C LYS A 152 34.86 -4.75 22.57
N SER A 153 34.93 -4.53 21.26
CA SER A 153 35.79 -5.34 20.38
C SER A 153 37.21 -4.79 20.22
N GLU A 154 37.56 -3.62 20.78
CA GLU A 154 38.81 -2.84 20.55
C GLU A 154 39.21 -2.62 19.06
N VAL A 155 38.49 -3.21 18.12
CA VAL A 155 38.67 -3.11 16.69
C VAL A 155 37.51 -2.31 16.13
N MET A 156 37.85 -1.13 15.59
CA MET A 156 36.97 -0.27 14.80
C MET A 156 36.66 -0.93 13.43
N PHE A 157 36.10 -2.14 13.43
CA PHE A 157 35.92 -2.98 12.23
C PHE A 157 34.97 -2.34 11.20
N PHE A 158 34.11 -1.40 11.63
CA PHE A 158 33.10 -0.76 10.79
C PHE A 158 33.25 0.75 10.62
N ALA A 159 34.11 1.42 11.39
CA ALA A 159 34.25 2.88 11.33
C ALA A 159 34.73 3.34 9.95
N GLU A 160 35.66 2.60 9.35
CA GLU A 160 36.24 2.88 8.03
C GLU A 160 35.24 2.59 6.89
N ALA A 161 34.44 1.53 7.01
CA ALA A 161 33.40 1.21 6.03
C ALA A 161 32.24 2.24 6.07
N THR A 162 31.81 2.68 7.26
CA THR A 162 30.74 3.68 7.38
C THR A 162 31.18 5.09 6.97
N THR A 163 32.41 5.49 7.28
CA THR A 163 32.94 6.79 6.81
C THR A 163 33.06 6.83 5.29
N GLN A 164 33.54 5.76 4.64
CA GLN A 164 33.57 5.69 3.18
C GLN A 164 32.16 5.75 2.54
N LEU A 165 31.15 5.16 3.19
CA LEU A 165 29.78 5.17 2.70
C LEU A 165 29.11 6.55 2.87
N GLU A 166 29.37 7.24 3.99
CA GLU A 166 28.95 8.62 4.21
C GLU A 166 29.62 9.59 3.24
N GLU A 167 30.92 9.42 2.97
CA GLU A 167 31.64 10.20 1.96
C GLU A 167 31.06 9.98 0.56
N LYS A 168 30.76 8.74 0.17
CA LYS A 168 30.10 8.43 -1.11
C LYS A 168 28.73 9.10 -1.20
N LYS A 169 27.91 9.04 -0.14
CA LYS A 169 26.61 9.72 -0.07
C LYS A 169 26.76 11.24 -0.17
N ARG A 170 27.74 11.84 0.50
CA ARG A 170 28.06 13.29 0.39
C ARG A 170 28.48 13.69 -1.02
N LYS A 171 29.36 12.91 -1.66
CA LYS A 171 29.82 13.14 -3.04
C LYS A 171 28.65 13.03 -4.03
N ARG A 172 27.77 12.05 -3.85
CA ARG A 172 26.55 11.89 -4.68
C ARG A 172 25.60 13.09 -4.53
N LYS A 173 25.28 13.51 -3.30
CA LYS A 173 24.45 14.70 -3.05
C LYS A 173 25.04 15.98 -3.66
N LYS A 174 26.37 16.15 -3.63
CA LYS A 174 27.04 17.28 -4.29
C LYS A 174 26.88 17.25 -5.81
N ARG A 175 27.02 16.07 -6.44
CA ARG A 175 26.81 15.89 -7.88
C ARG A 175 25.36 16.15 -8.29
N GLU A 176 24.40 15.61 -7.55
CA GLU A 176 22.97 15.83 -7.80
C GLU A 176 22.61 17.33 -7.70
N LYS A 177 23.16 18.06 -6.71
CA LYS A 177 22.99 19.52 -6.61
C LYS A 177 23.62 20.29 -7.77
N LEU A 178 24.82 19.89 -8.21
CA LEU A 178 25.50 20.53 -9.35
C LEU A 178 24.72 20.35 -10.66
N ILE A 179 24.16 19.15 -10.88
CA ILE A 179 23.30 18.87 -12.04
C ILE A 179 22.03 19.72 -11.99
N LEU A 180 21.41 19.85 -10.80
CA LEU A 180 20.21 20.67 -10.59
C LEU A 180 20.46 22.17 -10.82
N THR A 181 21.69 22.65 -10.65
CA THR A 181 22.05 24.06 -10.91
C THR A 181 22.47 24.36 -12.35
N LEU A 182 22.67 23.32 -13.17
CA LEU A 182 23.05 23.44 -14.58
C LEU A 182 21.84 23.28 -15.55
N THR A 183 20.66 23.01 -15.01
CA THR A 183 19.39 22.90 -15.75
C THR A 183 18.51 24.09 -15.39
#